data_AF-A0A8J6UPE2-F1
#
_entry.id   AF-A0A8J6UPE2-F1
#
_cell.length_a   1.000
_cell.length_b   1.000
_cell.length_c   1.000
_cell.angle_alpha   90.00
_cell.angle_beta   90.00
_cell.angle_gamma   90.00
#
_symmetry.space_group_name_H-M   'P 1'
#
loop_
_entity.id
_entity.type
_entity.pdbx_description
1 polymer ?
#
loop_
_entity_poly.entity_id
_entity_poly.type
_entity_poly.pdbx_seq_one_letter_code
_entity_poly.pdbx_strand_id
1 'polypeptide(L)'
;MAFRKPITTLGGLMWWQNIKQDMYFLMQEHKVGLPMWPYKYRILLRENRMEIANSNDLQDIELDWEYLQVHAVPQLNQKIDLGAINPVDTMTVLAGVLKILVL
;
A
#
# COMPACT_ATOMS: atom_id res chain seq x y z
N MET A 1 -2.72 0.94 -16.53
CA MET A 1 -2.94 2.26 -15.87
C MET A 1 -1.60 2.96 -15.71
N ALA A 2 -1.46 4.20 -16.19
CA ALA A 2 -0.24 4.98 -16.00
C ALA A 2 -0.17 5.48 -14.54
N PHE A 3 0.93 5.19 -13.85
CA PHE A 3 1.21 5.59 -12.48
C PHE A 3 1.29 7.12 -12.40
N ARG A 4 0.18 7.80 -12.07
CA ARG A 4 0.19 9.23 -11.76
C ARG A 4 0.36 9.39 -10.26
N LYS A 5 1.44 10.07 -9.84
CA LYS A 5 1.61 10.48 -8.44
C LYS A 5 0.35 11.24 -8.01
N PRO A 6 -0.25 10.94 -6.84
CA PRO A 6 -1.43 11.66 -6.40
C PRO A 6 -1.06 13.11 -6.06
N ILE A 7 -1.39 14.05 -6.94
CA ILE A 7 -1.33 15.49 -6.66
C ILE A 7 -2.60 15.82 -5.89
N THR A 8 -2.58 15.65 -4.57
CA THR A 8 -3.64 16.22 -3.72
C THR A 8 -3.31 17.68 -3.48
N THR A 9 -3.98 18.59 -4.18
CA THR A 9 -3.98 20.00 -3.79
C THR A 9 -4.60 20.11 -2.39
N LEU A 10 -4.10 21.04 -1.56
CA LEU A 10 -4.58 21.24 -0.19
C LEU A 10 -6.11 21.41 -0.14
N GLY A 11 -6.67 22.07 -1.17
CA GLY A 11 -8.10 22.24 -1.37
C GLY A 11 -8.84 20.91 -1.58
N GLY A 12 -8.28 19.97 -2.34
CA GLY A 12 -8.89 18.66 -2.58
C GLY A 12 -9.00 17.80 -1.32
N LEU A 13 -8.04 17.88 -0.40
CA LEU A 13 -8.08 17.17 0.89
C LEU A 13 -9.24 17.62 1.80
N MET A 14 -9.63 18.90 1.74
CA MET A 14 -10.70 19.45 2.59
C MET A 14 -12.10 18.88 2.29
N TRP A 15 -12.25 18.20 1.15
CA TRP A 15 -13.51 17.56 0.75
C TRP A 15 -13.60 16.09 1.17
N TRP A 16 -12.54 15.55 1.76
CA TRP A 16 -12.50 14.17 2.26
C TRP A 16 -12.44 14.17 3.79
N GLN A 17 -13.25 13.31 4.39
CA GLN A 17 -13.26 13.04 5.82
C GLN A 17 -12.77 11.63 6.08
N ASN A 18 -11.82 11.46 7.00
CA ASN A 18 -11.39 10.13 7.42
C ASN A 18 -12.51 9.48 8.25
N ILE A 19 -12.94 8.29 7.84
CA ILE A 19 -13.98 7.52 8.55
C ILE A 19 -13.41 6.28 9.24
N LYS A 20 -12.37 5.65 8.67
CA LYS A 20 -11.58 4.57 9.29
C LYS A 20 -10.11 4.73 8.92
N GLN A 21 -9.21 4.28 9.79
CA GLN A 21 -7.76 4.33 9.55
C GLN A 21 -7.02 3.26 10.34
N ASP A 22 -5.88 2.82 9.82
CA ASP A 22 -4.95 1.94 10.52
C ASP A 22 -3.48 2.33 10.19
N MET A 23 -2.54 1.40 10.37
CA MET A 23 -1.12 1.62 10.05
C MET A 23 -0.84 1.76 8.55
N TYR A 24 -1.60 1.06 7.69
CA TYR A 24 -1.34 0.88 6.26
C TYR A 24 -2.32 1.65 5.37
N PHE A 25 -3.55 1.87 5.83
CA PHE A 25 -4.68 2.33 5.04
C PHE A 25 -5.46 3.46 5.71
N LEU A 26 -6.13 4.25 4.88
CA LEU A 26 -7.04 5.34 5.22
C LEU A 26 -8.31 5.19 4.41
N MET A 27 -9.44 4.98 5.08
CA MET A 27 -10.75 5.05 4.47
C MET A 27 -11.32 6.46 4.62
N GLN A 28 -11.75 7.04 3.50
CA GLN A 28 -12.25 8.40 3.45
C GLN A 28 -13.62 8.48 2.76
N GLU A 29 -14.47 9.37 3.28
CA GLU A 29 -15.74 9.76 2.68
C GLU A 29 -15.62 11.16 2.06
N HIS A 30 -16.12 11.32 0.84
CA HIS A 30 -16.23 12.59 0.16
C HIS A 30 -17.48 13.31 0.64
N LYS A 31 -17.37 14.61 0.96
CA LYS A 31 -18.47 15.43 1.47
C LYS A 31 -19.68 15.50 0.53
N VAL A 32 -19.48 15.35 -0.78
CA VAL A 32 -20.54 15.56 -1.79
C VAL A 32 -20.88 14.28 -2.56
N GLY A 33 -19.91 13.42 -2.86
CA GLY A 33 -20.08 12.28 -3.77
C GLY A 33 -20.68 12.66 -5.14
N LEU A 34 -21.43 11.72 -5.74
CA LEU A 34 -22.11 11.89 -7.03
C LEU A 34 -23.18 12.99 -6.99
N PRO A 35 -23.38 13.77 -8.08
CA PRO A 35 -22.70 13.70 -9.37
C PRO A 35 -21.43 14.56 -9.46
N MET A 36 -21.16 15.39 -8.44
CA MET A 36 -20.05 16.35 -8.45
C MET A 36 -18.68 15.67 -8.37
N TRP A 37 -18.64 14.45 -7.81
CA TRP A 37 -17.45 13.61 -7.73
C TRP A 37 -17.81 12.15 -8.07
N PRO A 38 -16.95 11.40 -8.78
CA PRO A 38 -17.31 10.09 -9.33
C PRO A 38 -17.65 9.00 -8.31
N TYR A 39 -17.13 9.10 -7.09
CA TYR A 39 -17.37 8.14 -6.01
C TYR A 39 -17.47 8.82 -4.64
N LYS A 40 -18.20 8.21 -3.71
CA LYS A 40 -18.38 8.77 -2.36
C LYS A 40 -17.32 8.30 -1.38
N TYR A 41 -16.78 7.10 -1.54
CA TYR A 41 -15.83 6.49 -0.61
C TYR A 41 -14.56 6.05 -1.31
N ARG A 42 -13.42 6.09 -0.60
CA ARG A 42 -12.14 5.56 -1.08
C ARG A 42 -11.28 4.99 0.04
N ILE A 43 -10.40 4.07 -0.33
CA ILE A 43 -9.31 3.59 0.53
C ILE A 43 -7.98 4.00 -0.10
N LEU A 44 -7.14 4.63 0.71
CA LEU A 44 -5.80 5.06 0.35
C LEU A 44 -4.75 4.28 1.13
N LEU A 45 -3.58 4.04 0.52
CA LEU A 45 -2.36 3.66 1.24
C LEU A 45 -1.81 4.86 2.03
N ARG A 46 -1.48 4.67 3.31
CA ARG A 46 -0.91 5.75 4.15
C ARG A 46 0.45 6.24 3.67
N GLU A 47 1.29 5.32 3.21
CA GLU A 47 2.68 5.61 2.83
C GLU A 47 2.77 6.63 1.69
N ASN A 48 1.98 6.45 0.64
CA ASN A 48 2.09 7.23 -0.60
C ASN A 48 0.77 7.90 -1.04
N ARG A 49 -0.29 7.75 -0.25
CA ARG A 49 -1.65 8.27 -0.53
C ARG A 49 -2.22 7.79 -1.86
N MET A 50 -1.75 6.64 -2.36
CA MET A 50 -2.28 6.02 -3.56
C MET A 50 -3.65 5.41 -3.25
N GLU A 51 -4.61 5.67 -4.12
CA GLU A 51 -5.94 5.06 -4.05
C GLU A 51 -5.86 3.62 -4.53
N ILE A 52 -6.45 2.70 -3.75
CA ILE A 52 -6.45 1.27 -4.04
C ILE A 52 -7.85 0.70 -4.20
N ALA A 53 -8.87 1.37 -3.65
CA ALA A 53 -10.28 1.01 -3.78
C ALA A 53 -11.16 2.26 -3.71
N ASN A 54 -12.31 2.23 -4.37
CA ASN A 54 -13.32 3.28 -4.32
C ASN A 54 -14.73 2.68 -4.50
N SER A 55 -15.74 3.31 -3.92
CA SER A 55 -17.14 2.93 -4.10
C SER A 55 -18.09 4.10 -3.85
N ASN A 56 -19.34 3.96 -4.32
CA ASN A 56 -20.44 4.86 -3.94
C ASN A 56 -21.27 4.33 -2.77
N ASP A 57 -21.18 3.04 -2.47
CA ASP A 57 -21.84 2.40 -1.34
C ASP A 57 -20.86 2.24 -0.17
N LEU A 58 -21.35 2.48 1.04
CA LEU A 58 -20.58 2.24 2.26
C LEU A 58 -20.37 0.74 2.48
N GLN A 59 -21.35 -0.11 2.16
CA GLN A 59 -21.23 -1.56 2.39
C GLN A 59 -20.12 -2.17 1.53
N ASP A 60 -20.04 -1.78 0.26
CA ASP A 60 -19.01 -2.26 -0.65
C ASP A 60 -17.60 -1.85 -0.20
N ILE A 61 -17.41 -0.58 0.20
CA ILE A 61 -16.09 -0.12 0.65
C ILE A 61 -15.70 -0.75 2.01
N GLU A 62 -16.67 -1.13 2.83
CA GLU A 62 -16.44 -1.88 4.06
C GLU A 62 -15.99 -3.32 3.79
N LEU A 63 -16.59 -3.99 2.80
CA LEU A 63 -16.14 -5.30 2.35
C LEU A 63 -14.70 -5.25 1.80
N ASP A 64 -14.37 -4.23 1.00
CA ASP A 64 -13.01 -4.01 0.51
C ASP A 64 -12.02 -3.79 1.66
N TRP A 65 -12.44 -3.04 2.69
CA TRP A 65 -11.61 -2.81 3.88
C TRP A 65 -11.34 -4.11 4.63
N GLU A 66 -12.38 -4.90 4.90
CA GLU A 66 -12.24 -6.20 5.56
C GLU A 66 -11.34 -7.15 4.76
N TYR A 67 -11.51 -7.18 3.44
CA TYR A 67 -10.66 -7.97 2.56
C TYR A 67 -9.18 -7.60 2.71
N LEU A 68 -8.87 -6.30 2.73
CA LEU A 68 -7.50 -5.80 2.90
C LEU A 68 -6.91 -6.17 4.26
N GLN A 69 -7.70 -6.12 5.34
CA GLN A 69 -7.23 -6.54 6.67
C GLN A 69 -6.87 -8.02 6.73
N VAL A 70 -7.66 -8.88 6.08
CA VAL A 70 -7.45 -10.33 6.11
C VAL A 70 -6.34 -10.78 5.17
N HIS A 71 -6.18 -10.13 4.01
CA HIS A 71 -5.32 -10.64 2.94
C HIS A 71 -4.06 -9.80 2.70
N ALA A 72 -4.16 -8.46 2.76
CA ALA A 72 -3.05 -7.57 2.40
C ALA A 72 -2.18 -7.20 3.60
N VAL A 73 -2.76 -6.89 4.76
CA VAL A 73 -2.00 -6.53 5.98
C VAL A 73 -1.03 -7.63 6.43
N PRO A 74 -1.41 -8.92 6.47
CA PRO A 74 -0.49 -9.98 6.86
C PRO A 74 0.72 -10.06 5.92
N GLN A 75 0.53 -9.82 4.63
CA GLN A 75 1.61 -9.86 3.63
C GLN A 75 2.54 -8.64 3.72
N LEU A 76 2.01 -7.46 4.08
CA LEU A 76 2.81 -6.26 4.32
C LEU A 76 3.68 -6.42 5.58
N ASN A 77 3.15 -7.04 6.64
CA ASN A 77 3.91 -7.39 7.83
C ASN A 77 4.98 -8.47 7.54
N GLN A 78 4.70 -9.36 6.59
CA GLN A 78 5.61 -10.42 6.15
C GLN A 78 6.58 -9.97 5.05
N LYS A 79 6.67 -8.67 4.69
CA LYS A 79 7.70 -8.18 3.78
C LYS A 79 9.09 -8.39 4.40
N ILE A 80 9.56 -9.60 4.15
CA ILE A 80 10.89 -10.17 4.10
C ILE A 80 11.96 -9.24 4.63
N ASP A 81 12.43 -9.62 5.81
CA ASP A 81 13.71 -9.27 6.40
C ASP A 81 14.85 -9.70 5.45
N LEU A 82 15.07 -8.95 4.37
CA LEU A 82 16.24 -9.07 3.50
C LEU A 82 17.54 -8.69 4.25
N GLY A 83 17.43 -8.29 5.52
CA GLY A 83 18.54 -8.00 6.44
C GLY A 83 19.17 -9.23 7.09
N ALA A 84 18.57 -10.42 6.96
CA ALA A 84 19.14 -11.67 7.49
C ALA A 84 20.07 -12.38 6.48
N ILE A 85 20.69 -11.66 5.55
CA ILE A 85 21.90 -12.18 4.89
C ILE A 85 23.01 -12.11 5.94
N ASN A 86 23.16 -13.19 6.70
CA ASN A 86 24.30 -13.37 7.59
C ASN A 86 25.59 -13.06 6.78
N PRO A 87 26.47 -12.15 7.24
CA PRO A 87 27.70 -11.82 6.51
C PRO A 87 28.64 -13.03 6.33
N VAL A 88 28.32 -14.18 6.92
CA VAL A 88 29.06 -15.44 6.85
C VAL A 88 28.99 -16.09 5.46
N ASP A 89 27.92 -15.88 4.68
CA ASP A 89 27.73 -16.59 3.39
C ASP A 89 28.42 -15.92 2.19
N THR A 90 28.86 -14.67 2.32
CA THR A 90 29.55 -14.00 1.20
C THR A 90 30.99 -14.47 1.04
N MET A 91 31.66 -14.78 2.16
CA MET A 91 33.04 -15.28 2.19
C MET A 91 33.17 -16.70 1.61
N THR A 92 32.19 -17.57 1.88
CA THR A 92 32.17 -18.95 1.36
C THR A 92 31.90 -18.99 -0.14
N VAL A 93 31.00 -18.14 -0.64
CA VAL A 93 30.71 -18.03 -2.07
C VAL A 93 31.92 -17.45 -2.84
N LEU A 94 32.59 -16.43 -2.29
CA LEU A 94 33.78 -15.86 -2.93
C LEU A 94 34.95 -16.86 -2.98
N ALA A 95 35.16 -17.61 -1.90
CA ALA A 95 36.20 -18.65 -1.83
C ALA A 95 35.92 -19.82 -2.78
N GLY A 96 34.65 -20.18 -3.00
CA GLY A 96 34.24 -21.19 -3.96
C GLY A 96 34.55 -20.79 -5.41
N VAL A 97 34.27 -19.54 -5.77
CA VAL A 97 34.56 -19.00 -7.12
C VAL A 97 36.07 -18.88 -7.38
N LEU A 98 36.85 -18.46 -6.37
CA LEU A 98 38.31 -18.38 -6.46
C LEU A 98 38.97 -19.75 -6.65
N LYS A 99 38.43 -20.82 -6.05
CA LYS A 99 38.95 -22.19 -6.25
C LYS A 99 38.72 -22.73 -7.67
N ILE A 100 37.65 -22.30 -8.34
CA ILE A 100 37.33 -22.73 -9.71
C ILE A 100 38.20 -22.02 -10.74
N LEU A 101 38.67 -20.79 -10.45
CA LEU A 101 39.53 -20.00 -11.34
C LEU A 101 41.02 -20.35 -11.27
N VAL A 102 41.44 -21.19 -10.32
CA VAL A 102 42.85 -21.57 -10.07
C VAL A 102 43.13 -23.03 -10.49
N LEU A 103 42.16 -23.71 -11.10
CA LEU A 103 42.33 -25.00 -11.80
C LEU A 103 42.24 -24.80 -13.31
#